data_AF-A0A536JF27-F1
#
_entry.id   AF-A0A536JF27-F1
#
_cell.length_a   1.000
_cell.length_b   1.000
_cell.length_c   1.000
_cell.angle_alpha   90.00
_cell.angle_beta   90.00
_cell.angle_gamma   90.00
#
_symmetry.space_group_name_H-M   'P 1'
#
loop_
_entity.id
_entity.type
_entity.pdbx_description
1 polymer ?
#
loop_
_entity_poly.entity_id
_entity_poly.type
_entity_poly.pdbx_seq_one_letter_code
_entity_poly.pdbx_strand_id
1 'polypeptide(L)'
;MRSSADLLGVVQTPWVAFRLAIAAIGRPGLEEKTSTGWTYKDLVAHAAAWEDRTAERLREFREGEAKTLLGVDDTDQFNAAVVERTRGRNAREVVVELEAAHARIIEEIGKLTAEEIHANDDQVIAIVAGNTYGHYAEHFDEVFAAVPKRPAELLAKLRESWRPFRRATNRLGLDALSDTTPSGWTYKAMLGHVAYWMGHLAQELPNRLEGRRGPVMDVDAENAREAAESTSRSAHEIVERLHKAYQGVVDLVTALPDREIDFLATRLVVGETYEHFAKHQGEIDAALPRTAADFVGRIEKVWKPFRAAIRERGRAGLGEPTPSGWTYKDLVAHAAGWMEQTVREMQTNEFRTGWTATTIQEFNERSVRTHDLVGAEAMIDELDTVYRRLVETVRGLGVGEVDDRIASSMPYYTYLHWEEHFAELGIPL
;
A
#
# COMPACT_ATOMS: atom_id res chain seq x y z
N MET A 1 7.40 -15.73 38.30
CA MET A 1 7.74 -14.37 37.85
C MET A 1 7.97 -13.51 39.08
N ARG A 2 8.80 -12.47 39.06
CA ARG A 2 9.08 -11.63 40.26
C ARG A 2 8.56 -10.20 40.13
N SER A 3 8.14 -9.79 38.94
CA SER A 3 7.70 -8.43 38.63
C SER A 3 6.81 -8.39 37.39
N SER A 4 6.15 -7.26 37.16
CA SER A 4 5.42 -7.00 35.91
C SER A 4 6.36 -7.03 34.71
N ALA A 5 7.60 -6.59 34.86
CA ALA A 5 8.62 -6.66 33.82
C ALA A 5 8.94 -8.12 33.41
N ASP A 6 9.00 -9.05 34.36
CA ASP A 6 9.19 -10.48 34.05
C ASP A 6 7.99 -11.04 33.26
N LEU A 7 6.75 -10.68 33.67
CA LEU A 7 5.54 -11.11 32.99
C LEU A 7 5.45 -10.53 31.57
N LEU A 8 5.74 -9.24 31.40
CA LEU A 8 5.84 -8.58 30.10
C LEU A 8 6.85 -9.27 29.19
N GLY A 9 8.02 -9.65 29.69
CA GLY A 9 9.04 -10.35 28.90
C GLY A 9 8.54 -11.69 28.34
N VAL A 10 7.79 -12.45 29.14
CA VAL A 10 7.20 -13.74 28.72
C VAL A 10 6.05 -13.55 27.75
N VAL A 11 5.24 -12.49 27.89
CA VAL A 11 4.16 -12.14 26.94
C VAL A 11 4.75 -11.72 25.59
N GLN A 12 5.74 -10.84 25.59
CA GLN A 12 6.30 -10.25 24.37
C GLN A 12 7.02 -11.26 23.48
N THR A 13 7.66 -12.28 24.06
CA THR A 13 8.47 -13.24 23.30
C THR A 13 7.66 -14.01 22.23
N PRO A 14 6.58 -14.73 22.58
CA PRO A 14 5.73 -15.41 21.59
C PRO A 14 4.82 -14.45 20.81
N TRP A 15 4.43 -13.31 21.38
CA TRP A 15 3.70 -12.28 20.64
C TRP A 15 4.43 -11.88 19.35
N VAL A 16 5.74 -11.65 19.42
CA VAL A 16 6.54 -11.28 18.25
C VAL A 16 6.44 -12.35 17.16
N ALA A 17 6.54 -13.64 17.50
CA ALA A 17 6.42 -14.72 16.53
C ALA A 17 5.01 -14.81 15.94
N PHE A 18 3.98 -14.72 16.78
CA PHE A 18 2.57 -14.75 16.39
C PHE A 18 2.23 -13.63 15.41
N ARG A 19 2.55 -12.39 15.79
CA ARG A 19 2.34 -11.17 15.00
C ARG A 19 3.04 -11.24 13.65
N LEU A 20 4.28 -11.73 13.62
CA LEU A 20 5.05 -11.87 12.38
C LEU A 20 4.51 -12.98 11.47
N ALA A 21 3.99 -14.07 12.04
CA ALA A 21 3.36 -15.12 11.25
C ALA A 21 2.06 -14.63 10.60
N ILE A 22 1.23 -13.88 11.34
CA ILE A 22 0.03 -13.21 10.80
C ILE A 22 0.40 -12.25 9.66
N ALA A 23 1.44 -11.43 9.83
CA ALA A 23 1.92 -10.55 8.77
C ALA A 23 2.35 -11.34 7.52
N ALA A 24 3.02 -12.49 7.72
CA ALA A 24 3.52 -13.32 6.63
C ALA A 24 2.44 -14.04 5.83
N ILE A 25 1.30 -14.39 6.44
CA ILE A 25 0.12 -14.93 5.72
C ILE A 25 -0.37 -13.93 4.65
N GLY A 26 -0.24 -12.64 4.93
CA GLY A 26 -0.71 -11.54 4.08
C GLY A 26 -2.23 -11.37 4.14
N ARG A 27 -2.72 -10.15 3.88
CA ARG A 27 -4.14 -9.81 4.07
C ARG A 27 -5.12 -10.70 3.30
N PRO A 28 -4.89 -11.04 2.01
CA PRO A 28 -5.78 -11.96 1.31
C PRO A 28 -5.79 -13.35 1.93
N GLY A 29 -4.64 -13.82 2.44
CA GLY A 29 -4.54 -15.11 3.12
C GLY A 29 -5.31 -15.17 4.43
N LEU A 30 -5.63 -14.03 5.04
CA LEU A 30 -6.45 -14.01 6.26
C LEU A 30 -7.90 -14.46 6.01
N GLU A 31 -8.38 -14.44 4.76
CA GLU A 31 -9.70 -14.97 4.40
C GLU A 31 -9.70 -16.49 4.20
N GLU A 32 -8.52 -17.13 4.16
CA GLU A 32 -8.41 -18.58 4.01
C GLU A 32 -8.80 -19.30 5.31
N LYS A 33 -9.30 -20.53 5.16
CA LYS A 33 -9.72 -21.35 6.31
C LYS A 33 -8.53 -22.05 6.96
N THR A 34 -8.54 -22.07 8.28
CA THR A 34 -7.69 -22.90 9.12
C THR A 34 -8.20 -24.35 9.14
N SER A 35 -7.44 -25.25 9.78
CA SER A 35 -7.81 -26.65 9.98
C SER A 35 -9.06 -26.84 10.84
N THR A 36 -9.41 -25.86 11.68
CA THR A 36 -10.59 -25.87 12.55
C THR A 36 -11.85 -25.33 11.87
N GLY A 37 -11.72 -24.81 10.64
CA GLY A 37 -12.82 -24.31 9.82
C GLY A 37 -13.13 -22.83 9.99
N TRP A 38 -12.47 -22.15 10.94
CA TRP A 38 -12.41 -20.69 11.04
C TRP A 38 -11.58 -20.11 9.91
N THR A 39 -11.74 -18.83 9.59
CA THR A 39 -10.74 -18.11 8.78
C THR A 39 -9.55 -17.70 9.65
N TYR A 40 -8.38 -17.47 9.05
CA TYR A 40 -7.25 -16.89 9.76
C TYR A 40 -7.59 -15.51 10.36
N LYS A 41 -8.47 -14.73 9.70
CA LYS A 41 -9.03 -13.47 10.22
C LYS A 41 -9.86 -13.69 11.49
N ASP A 42 -10.68 -14.75 11.54
CA ASP A 42 -11.43 -15.10 12.74
C ASP A 42 -10.51 -15.47 13.90
N LEU A 43 -9.42 -16.21 13.64
CA LEU A 43 -8.39 -16.53 14.64
C LEU A 43 -7.72 -15.27 15.18
N VAL A 44 -7.35 -14.33 14.29
CA VAL A 44 -6.78 -13.03 14.69
C VAL A 44 -7.76 -12.23 15.56
N ALA A 45 -9.04 -12.16 15.17
CA ALA A 45 -10.07 -11.48 15.95
C ALA A 45 -10.32 -12.16 17.30
N HIS A 46 -10.27 -13.48 17.34
CA HIS A 46 -10.37 -14.28 18.55
C HIS A 46 -9.23 -13.98 19.53
N ALA A 47 -7.97 -13.97 19.07
CA ALA A 47 -6.84 -13.59 19.90
C ALA A 47 -6.99 -12.15 20.43
N ALA A 48 -7.35 -11.20 19.57
CA ALA A 48 -7.59 -9.80 19.95
C ALA A 48 -8.67 -9.68 21.04
N ALA A 49 -9.77 -10.41 20.90
CA ALA A 49 -10.88 -10.39 21.84
C ALA A 49 -10.49 -10.90 23.24
N TRP A 50 -9.68 -11.95 23.31
CA TRP A 50 -9.22 -12.51 24.58
C TRP A 50 -8.20 -11.61 25.28
N GLU A 51 -7.30 -10.97 24.52
CA GLU A 51 -6.39 -9.96 25.05
C GLU A 51 -7.15 -8.76 25.60
N ASP A 52 -8.10 -8.23 24.84
CA ASP A 52 -8.89 -7.07 25.24
C ASP A 52 -9.72 -7.37 26.49
N ARG A 53 -10.38 -8.53 26.51
CA ARG A 53 -11.14 -8.99 27.67
C ARG A 53 -10.26 -9.17 28.90
N THR A 54 -9.02 -9.61 28.71
CA THR A 54 -8.06 -9.75 29.80
C THR A 54 -7.56 -8.39 30.29
N ALA A 55 -7.31 -7.44 29.39
CA ALA A 55 -6.97 -6.07 29.79
C ALA A 55 -8.08 -5.44 30.63
N GLU A 56 -9.35 -5.60 30.25
CA GLU A 56 -10.50 -5.15 31.04
C GLU A 56 -10.52 -5.77 32.44
N ARG A 57 -10.31 -7.10 32.53
CA ARG A 57 -10.27 -7.82 33.81
C ARG A 57 -9.14 -7.39 34.72
N LEU A 58 -7.96 -7.14 34.16
CA LEU A 58 -6.82 -6.65 34.94
C LEU A 58 -7.10 -5.25 35.49
N ARG A 59 -7.71 -4.38 34.68
CA ARG A 59 -8.16 -3.06 35.14
C ARG A 59 -9.19 -3.17 36.27
N GLU A 60 -10.24 -3.98 36.08
CA GLU A 60 -11.28 -4.23 37.09
C GLU A 60 -10.70 -4.84 38.38
N PHE A 61 -9.78 -5.79 38.26
CA PHE A 61 -9.06 -6.36 39.40
C PHE A 61 -8.21 -5.30 40.12
N ARG A 62 -7.50 -4.44 39.39
CA ARG A 62 -6.67 -3.39 39.99
C ARG A 62 -7.50 -2.30 40.69
N GLU A 63 -8.66 -1.96 40.13
CA GLU A 63 -9.52 -0.87 40.62
C GLU A 63 -10.60 -1.35 41.61
N GLY A 64 -10.94 -2.63 41.60
CA GLY A 64 -11.98 -3.22 42.44
C GLY A 64 -11.53 -3.51 43.86
N GLU A 65 -12.43 -3.27 44.82
CA GLU A 65 -12.20 -3.53 46.25
C GLU A 65 -12.04 -5.03 46.56
N ALA A 66 -12.75 -5.88 45.81
CA ALA A 66 -12.75 -7.33 46.04
C ALA A 66 -11.51 -8.04 45.48
N LYS A 67 -10.68 -7.38 44.66
CA LYS A 67 -9.49 -7.97 44.00
C LYS A 67 -9.76 -9.36 43.42
N THR A 68 -10.90 -9.53 42.75
CA THR A 68 -11.34 -10.80 42.15
C THR A 68 -11.25 -10.73 40.62
N LEU A 69 -10.76 -11.82 40.03
CA LEU A 69 -10.76 -12.01 38.58
C LEU A 69 -11.92 -12.92 38.19
N LEU A 70 -12.92 -12.36 37.52
CA LEU A 70 -14.08 -13.11 37.04
C LEU A 70 -13.78 -13.80 35.70
N GLY A 71 -14.20 -15.07 35.57
CA GLY A 71 -14.12 -15.85 34.34
C GLY A 71 -15.05 -15.34 33.23
N VAL A 72 -15.03 -15.98 32.05
CA VAL A 72 -16.16 -15.86 31.10
C VAL A 72 -17.08 -17.01 31.46
N ASP A 73 -18.38 -16.75 31.59
CA ASP A 73 -19.33 -17.78 31.99
C ASP A 73 -19.43 -18.91 30.94
N ASP A 74 -19.30 -18.57 29.65
CA ASP A 74 -19.27 -19.51 28.52
C ASP A 74 -18.24 -19.09 27.46
N THR A 75 -17.13 -19.82 27.35
CA THR A 75 -16.05 -19.57 26.39
C THR A 75 -16.47 -19.83 24.95
N ASP A 76 -17.34 -20.82 24.72
CA ASP A 76 -17.78 -21.20 23.38
C ASP A 76 -18.76 -20.16 22.83
N GLN A 77 -19.68 -19.68 23.67
CA GLN A 77 -20.56 -18.58 23.31
C GLN A 77 -19.78 -17.30 23.00
N PHE A 78 -18.76 -16.97 23.80
CA PHE A 78 -17.90 -15.83 23.54
C PHE A 78 -17.17 -15.95 22.20
N ASN A 79 -16.54 -17.10 21.93
CA ASN A 79 -15.83 -17.36 20.69
C ASN A 79 -16.76 -17.29 19.48
N ALA A 80 -17.95 -17.90 19.55
CA ALA A 80 -18.95 -17.85 18.50
C ALA A 80 -19.39 -16.41 18.20
N ALA A 81 -19.59 -15.58 19.24
CA ALA A 81 -19.93 -14.18 19.07
C ALA A 81 -18.80 -13.36 18.44
N VAL A 82 -17.53 -13.68 18.73
CA VAL A 82 -16.35 -13.06 18.10
C VAL A 82 -16.28 -13.41 16.61
N VAL A 83 -16.47 -14.67 16.26
CA VAL A 83 -16.49 -15.11 14.86
C VAL A 83 -17.65 -14.45 14.11
N GLU A 84 -18.85 -14.43 14.68
CA GLU A 84 -20.02 -13.82 14.05
C GLU A 84 -19.79 -12.34 13.74
N ARG A 85 -19.28 -11.55 14.70
CA ARG A 85 -18.99 -10.13 14.48
C ARG A 85 -17.83 -9.88 13.52
N THR A 86 -16.98 -10.89 13.27
CA THR A 86 -15.83 -10.79 12.37
C THR A 86 -16.21 -10.99 10.90
N ARG A 87 -17.33 -11.67 10.64
CA ARG A 87 -17.84 -11.90 9.28
C ARG A 87 -18.04 -10.60 8.52
N GLY A 88 -17.50 -10.55 7.31
CA GLY A 88 -17.60 -9.38 6.43
C GLY A 88 -16.71 -8.19 6.82
N ARG A 89 -16.01 -8.22 7.95
CA ARG A 89 -15.06 -7.17 8.34
C ARG A 89 -13.79 -7.20 7.49
N ASN A 90 -13.18 -6.04 7.32
CA ASN A 90 -11.93 -5.91 6.58
C ASN A 90 -10.76 -6.48 7.40
N ALA A 91 -9.94 -7.34 6.80
CA ALA A 91 -8.78 -7.94 7.48
C ALA A 91 -7.79 -6.90 8.05
N ARG A 92 -7.66 -5.72 7.42
CA ARG A 92 -6.85 -4.61 7.95
C ARG A 92 -7.32 -4.17 9.33
N GLU A 93 -8.63 -3.98 9.48
CA GLU A 93 -9.22 -3.49 10.72
C GLU A 93 -9.04 -4.50 11.84
N VAL A 94 -9.19 -5.79 11.53
CA VAL A 94 -9.00 -6.89 12.49
C VAL A 94 -7.55 -6.98 12.97
N VAL A 95 -6.57 -6.81 12.07
CA VAL A 95 -5.15 -6.76 12.48
C VAL A 95 -4.84 -5.51 13.33
N VAL A 96 -5.42 -4.36 12.98
CA VAL A 96 -5.29 -3.13 13.80
C VAL A 96 -5.91 -3.32 15.19
N GLU A 97 -7.05 -4.01 15.27
CA GLU A 97 -7.70 -4.36 16.54
C GLU A 97 -6.81 -5.27 17.40
N LEU A 98 -6.16 -6.27 16.80
CA LEU A 98 -5.20 -7.13 17.50
C LEU A 98 -4.04 -6.32 18.11
N GLU A 99 -3.41 -5.45 17.32
CA GLU A 99 -2.31 -4.60 17.83
C GLU A 99 -2.78 -3.67 18.96
N ALA A 100 -3.99 -3.13 18.85
CA ALA A 100 -4.56 -2.24 19.85
C ALA A 100 -4.93 -2.99 21.15
N ALA A 101 -5.48 -4.20 21.04
CA ALA A 101 -5.74 -5.08 22.18
C ALA A 101 -4.42 -5.45 22.88
N HIS A 102 -3.39 -5.77 22.10
CA HIS A 102 -2.06 -6.06 22.62
C HIS A 102 -1.44 -4.88 23.37
N ALA A 103 -1.54 -3.68 22.82
CA ALA A 103 -1.07 -2.48 23.50
C ALA A 103 -1.79 -2.28 24.85
N ARG A 104 -3.11 -2.50 24.91
CA ARG A 104 -3.91 -2.34 26.14
C ARG A 104 -3.54 -3.38 27.21
N ILE A 105 -3.38 -4.65 26.85
CA ILE A 105 -3.00 -5.66 27.84
C ILE A 105 -1.59 -5.44 28.37
N ILE A 106 -0.65 -5.01 27.53
CA ILE A 106 0.71 -4.65 27.96
C ILE A 106 0.69 -3.46 28.93
N GLU A 107 -0.14 -2.46 28.64
CA GLU A 107 -0.33 -1.32 29.53
C GLU A 107 -0.88 -1.76 30.90
N GLU A 108 -1.93 -2.59 30.94
CA GLU A 108 -2.51 -3.04 32.20
C GLU A 108 -1.58 -3.99 32.98
N ILE A 109 -0.83 -4.87 32.31
CA ILE A 109 0.20 -5.70 32.97
C ILE A 109 1.28 -4.81 33.59
N GLY A 110 1.69 -3.75 32.89
CA GLY A 110 2.70 -2.80 33.38
C GLY A 110 2.29 -2.06 34.66
N LYS A 111 0.99 -1.96 34.94
CA LYS A 111 0.45 -1.30 36.14
C LYS A 111 0.37 -2.20 37.37
N LEU A 112 0.58 -3.52 37.23
CA LEU A 112 0.46 -4.47 38.34
C LEU A 112 1.64 -4.38 39.31
N THR A 113 1.35 -4.49 40.61
CA THR A 113 2.39 -4.70 41.63
C THR A 113 2.85 -6.16 41.71
N ALA A 114 3.97 -6.41 42.39
CA ALA A 114 4.44 -7.79 42.61
C ALA A 114 3.43 -8.62 43.43
N GLU A 115 2.79 -8.00 44.42
CA GLU A 115 1.74 -8.63 45.24
C GLU A 115 0.50 -8.94 44.41
N GLU A 116 0.10 -8.02 43.53
CA GLU A 116 -1.04 -8.20 42.63
C GLU A 116 -0.81 -9.33 41.63
N ILE A 117 0.40 -9.47 41.10
CA ILE A 117 0.78 -10.57 40.19
C ILE A 117 0.60 -11.94 40.85
N HIS A 118 0.89 -12.02 42.15
CA HIS A 118 0.80 -13.26 42.93
C HIS A 118 -0.51 -13.41 43.72
N ALA A 119 -1.47 -12.50 43.51
CA ALA A 119 -2.74 -12.55 44.20
C ALA A 119 -3.57 -13.78 43.78
N ASN A 120 -4.35 -14.31 44.74
CA ASN A 120 -5.27 -15.43 44.54
C ASN A 120 -4.60 -16.66 43.91
N ASP A 121 -3.48 -17.13 44.47
CA ASP A 121 -2.74 -18.30 43.98
C ASP A 121 -2.30 -18.17 42.51
N ASP A 122 -1.65 -17.05 42.17
CA ASP A 122 -1.12 -16.75 40.83
C ASP A 122 -2.19 -16.69 39.72
N GLN A 123 -3.47 -16.42 40.06
CA GLN A 123 -4.56 -16.35 39.09
C GLN A 123 -4.35 -15.28 38.01
N VAL A 124 -3.71 -14.15 38.34
CA VAL A 124 -3.32 -13.12 37.35
C VAL A 124 -2.38 -13.71 36.31
N ILE A 125 -1.35 -14.45 36.72
CA ILE A 125 -0.41 -15.11 35.82
C ILE A 125 -1.16 -16.12 34.96
N ALA A 126 -2.04 -16.94 35.54
CA ALA A 126 -2.80 -17.95 34.82
C ALA A 126 -3.72 -17.34 33.74
N ILE A 127 -4.43 -16.26 34.05
CA ILE A 127 -5.31 -15.58 33.08
C ILE A 127 -4.49 -14.88 31.99
N VAL A 128 -3.40 -14.21 32.34
CA VAL A 128 -2.54 -13.60 31.31
C VAL A 128 -1.95 -14.69 30.41
N ALA A 129 -1.47 -15.81 30.96
CA ALA A 129 -0.97 -16.93 30.19
C ALA A 129 -2.01 -17.48 29.19
N GLY A 130 -3.20 -17.81 29.70
CA GLY A 130 -4.27 -18.41 28.91
C GLY A 130 -4.90 -17.50 27.87
N ASN A 131 -4.57 -16.21 27.85
CA ASN A 131 -5.10 -15.24 26.88
C ASN A 131 -4.01 -14.49 26.11
N THR A 132 -2.72 -14.78 26.35
CA THR A 132 -1.58 -14.21 25.63
C THR A 132 -0.58 -15.30 25.24
N TYR A 133 0.55 -15.44 25.93
CA TYR A 133 1.66 -16.28 25.51
C TYR A 133 1.35 -17.78 25.44
N GLY A 134 0.50 -18.29 26.32
CA GLY A 134 0.01 -19.67 26.24
C GLY A 134 -0.93 -19.83 25.06
N HIS A 135 -1.85 -18.89 24.90
CA HIS A 135 -2.83 -18.88 23.81
C HIS A 135 -2.19 -18.75 22.42
N TYR A 136 -1.19 -17.88 22.24
CA TYR A 136 -0.43 -17.80 20.99
C TYR A 136 0.26 -19.13 20.67
N ALA A 137 0.80 -19.80 21.70
CA ALA A 137 1.47 -21.08 21.53
C ALA A 137 0.51 -22.19 21.09
N GLU A 138 -0.72 -22.19 21.60
CA GLU A 138 -1.79 -23.09 21.15
C GLU A 138 -2.11 -22.93 19.66
N HIS A 139 -2.03 -21.71 19.12
CA HIS A 139 -2.31 -21.42 17.72
C HIS A 139 -1.09 -21.41 16.79
N PHE A 140 0.13 -21.65 17.29
CA PHE A 140 1.32 -21.56 16.43
C PHE A 140 1.28 -22.53 15.26
N ASP A 141 0.98 -23.81 15.48
CA ASP A 141 0.91 -24.79 14.38
C ASP A 141 -0.14 -24.39 13.33
N GLU A 142 -1.27 -23.82 13.77
CA GLU A 142 -2.35 -23.36 12.91
C GLU A 142 -1.94 -22.15 12.06
N VAL A 143 -1.35 -21.11 12.68
CA VAL A 143 -0.91 -19.89 11.99
C VAL A 143 0.31 -20.15 11.09
N PHE A 144 1.30 -20.91 11.55
CA PHE A 144 2.49 -21.24 10.77
C PHE A 144 2.21 -22.20 9.61
N ALA A 145 1.04 -22.84 9.55
CA ALA A 145 0.63 -23.62 8.39
C ALA A 145 0.44 -22.75 7.13
N ALA A 146 0.04 -21.49 7.26
CA ALA A 146 -0.21 -20.57 6.13
C ALA A 146 0.92 -19.58 5.85
N VAL A 147 1.99 -19.60 6.65
CA VAL A 147 3.20 -18.83 6.36
C VAL A 147 3.86 -19.40 5.10
N PRO A 148 4.26 -18.58 4.11
CA PRO A 148 4.97 -19.08 2.93
C PRO A 148 6.33 -19.68 3.33
N LYS A 149 6.55 -20.95 2.99
CA LYS A 149 7.76 -21.71 3.32
C LYS A 149 8.64 -21.94 2.09
N ARG A 150 8.09 -21.83 0.88
CA ARG A 150 8.83 -22.06 -0.37
C ARG A 150 9.02 -20.78 -1.19
N PRO A 151 10.09 -20.69 -2.01
CA PRO A 151 10.29 -19.54 -2.90
C PRO A 151 9.09 -19.25 -3.80
N ALA A 152 8.45 -20.29 -4.35
CA ALA A 152 7.28 -20.15 -5.22
C ALA A 152 6.07 -19.51 -4.50
N GLU A 153 5.82 -19.89 -3.25
CA GLU A 153 4.74 -19.34 -2.41
C GLU A 153 5.02 -17.86 -2.10
N LEU A 154 6.26 -17.55 -1.73
CA LEU A 154 6.68 -16.17 -1.44
C LEU A 154 6.57 -15.28 -2.68
N LEU A 155 7.00 -15.76 -3.85
CA LEU A 155 6.83 -15.07 -5.14
C LEU A 155 5.36 -14.87 -5.53
N ALA A 156 4.45 -15.76 -5.12
CA ALA A 156 3.01 -15.56 -5.31
C ALA A 156 2.51 -14.39 -4.46
N LYS A 157 2.85 -14.34 -3.17
CA LYS A 157 2.47 -13.26 -2.24
C LYS A 157 3.04 -11.90 -2.67
N LEU A 158 4.31 -11.87 -3.12
CA LEU A 158 4.95 -10.69 -3.70
C LEU A 158 4.14 -10.13 -4.87
N ARG A 159 3.80 -10.97 -5.85
CA ARG A 159 3.04 -10.56 -7.04
C ARG A 159 1.63 -10.12 -6.71
N GLU A 160 0.95 -10.82 -5.81
CA GLU A 160 -0.41 -10.48 -5.36
C GLU A 160 -0.47 -9.07 -4.78
N SER A 161 0.52 -8.72 -3.94
CA SER A 161 0.52 -7.46 -3.19
C SER A 161 1.15 -6.29 -3.95
N TRP A 162 2.14 -6.57 -4.80
CA TRP A 162 2.77 -5.54 -5.63
C TRP A 162 1.82 -4.96 -6.67
N ARG A 163 0.94 -5.79 -7.24
CA ARG A 163 -0.01 -5.38 -8.29
C ARG A 163 -0.89 -4.19 -7.89
N PRO A 164 -1.66 -4.22 -6.78
CA PRO A 164 -2.47 -3.07 -6.37
C PRO A 164 -1.62 -1.85 -6.00
N PHE A 165 -0.51 -2.04 -5.27
CA PHE A 165 0.39 -0.95 -4.89
C PHE A 165 0.96 -0.21 -6.10
N ARG A 166 1.57 -0.95 -7.04
CA ARG A 166 2.07 -0.40 -8.31
C ARG A 166 0.98 0.29 -9.11
N ARG A 167 -0.23 -0.29 -9.20
CA ARG A 167 -1.33 0.35 -9.94
C ARG A 167 -1.72 1.68 -9.31
N ALA A 168 -1.80 1.75 -7.99
CA ALA A 168 -2.12 2.99 -7.28
C ALA A 168 -1.02 4.03 -7.48
N THR A 169 0.26 3.65 -7.33
CA THR A 169 1.41 4.54 -7.62
C THR A 169 1.38 5.06 -9.05
N ASN A 170 1.10 4.20 -10.03
CA ASN A 170 1.01 4.62 -11.43
C ASN A 170 -0.17 5.57 -11.70
N ARG A 171 -1.31 5.39 -11.01
CA ARG A 171 -2.49 6.26 -11.14
C ARG A 171 -2.31 7.62 -10.46
N LEU A 172 -1.44 7.68 -9.45
CA LEU A 172 -1.13 8.90 -8.72
C LEU A 172 -0.47 9.95 -9.63
N GLY A 173 0.39 9.51 -10.55
CA GLY A 173 1.13 10.40 -11.45
C GLY A 173 2.40 10.97 -10.81
N LEU A 174 3.26 11.55 -11.64
CA LEU A 174 4.57 12.07 -11.25
C LEU A 174 4.47 13.42 -10.55
N ASP A 175 3.60 14.32 -11.02
CA ASP A 175 3.40 15.65 -10.40
C ASP A 175 2.98 15.50 -8.92
N ALA A 176 2.07 14.57 -8.67
CA ALA A 176 1.55 14.27 -7.34
C ALA A 176 2.64 13.78 -6.37
N LEU A 177 3.78 13.29 -6.87
CA LEU A 177 4.82 12.76 -5.98
C LEU A 177 5.49 13.86 -5.15
N SER A 178 5.39 15.12 -5.58
CA SER A 178 5.87 16.27 -4.81
C SER A 178 4.90 16.73 -3.73
N ASP A 179 3.65 16.22 -3.73
CA ASP A 179 2.66 16.52 -2.69
C ASP A 179 3.00 15.77 -1.38
N THR A 180 2.41 16.21 -0.26
CA THR A 180 2.63 15.63 1.07
C THR A 180 1.64 14.50 1.36
N THR A 181 2.14 13.40 1.93
CA THR A 181 1.35 12.28 2.44
C THR A 181 0.67 12.65 3.77
N PRO A 182 -0.35 11.88 4.22
CA PRO A 182 -0.95 12.07 5.54
C PRO A 182 0.04 11.97 6.72
N SER A 183 1.17 11.29 6.55
CA SER A 183 2.23 11.17 7.56
C SER A 183 3.24 12.33 7.55
N GLY A 184 3.09 13.31 6.63
CA GLY A 184 3.91 14.52 6.58
C GLY A 184 5.17 14.42 5.71
N TRP A 185 5.38 13.30 5.01
CA TRP A 185 6.47 13.15 4.04
C TRP A 185 6.01 13.58 2.65
N THR A 186 6.91 13.85 1.71
CA THR A 186 6.49 13.87 0.29
C THR A 186 6.26 12.44 -0.19
N TYR A 187 5.39 12.24 -1.19
CA TYR A 187 5.25 10.92 -1.82
C TYR A 187 6.57 10.44 -2.43
N LYS A 188 7.42 11.34 -2.95
CA LYS A 188 8.81 11.01 -3.36
C LYS A 188 9.63 10.42 -2.21
N ALA A 189 9.59 11.04 -1.03
CA ALA A 189 10.30 10.54 0.15
C ALA A 189 9.78 9.17 0.60
N MET A 190 8.45 9.01 0.67
CA MET A 190 7.82 7.75 1.05
C MET A 190 8.17 6.62 0.08
N LEU A 191 8.02 6.82 -1.24
CA LEU A 191 8.34 5.79 -2.23
C LEU A 191 9.86 5.51 -2.30
N GLY A 192 10.70 6.54 -2.12
CA GLY A 192 12.15 6.40 -2.03
C GLY A 192 12.57 5.53 -0.83
N HIS A 193 11.93 5.74 0.31
CA HIS A 193 12.09 4.92 1.52
C HIS A 193 11.69 3.46 1.28
N VAL A 194 10.52 3.21 0.68
CA VAL A 194 10.08 1.84 0.34
C VAL A 194 11.08 1.18 -0.60
N ALA A 195 11.59 1.90 -1.60
CA ALA A 195 12.61 1.40 -2.52
C ALA A 195 13.95 1.08 -1.81
N TYR A 196 14.37 1.94 -0.88
CA TYR A 196 15.61 1.75 -0.10
C TYR A 196 15.57 0.46 0.71
N TRP A 197 14.51 0.25 1.50
CA TRP A 197 14.40 -0.92 2.36
C TRP A 197 14.22 -2.22 1.58
N MET A 198 13.48 -2.20 0.45
CA MET A 198 13.47 -3.33 -0.48
C MET A 198 14.88 -3.64 -1.01
N GLY A 199 15.64 -2.62 -1.41
CA GLY A 199 17.02 -2.78 -1.90
C GLY A 199 17.97 -3.35 -0.83
N HIS A 200 17.71 -3.04 0.44
CA HIS A 200 18.51 -3.52 1.57
C HIS A 200 18.41 -5.05 1.76
N LEU A 201 17.37 -5.70 1.22
CA LEU A 201 17.22 -7.16 1.27
C LEU A 201 18.42 -7.91 0.70
N ALA A 202 19.09 -7.38 -0.33
CA ALA A 202 20.28 -8.02 -0.91
C ALA A 202 21.42 -8.19 0.10
N GLN A 203 21.50 -7.30 1.10
CA GLN A 203 22.53 -7.32 2.14
C GLN A 203 22.12 -8.21 3.32
N GLU A 204 20.85 -8.16 3.72
CA GLU A 204 20.37 -8.84 4.93
C GLU A 204 19.91 -10.28 4.70
N LEU A 205 19.42 -10.62 3.51
CA LEU A 205 18.88 -11.95 3.24
C LEU A 205 19.90 -13.08 3.48
N PRO A 206 21.19 -12.96 3.07
CA PRO A 206 22.20 -13.98 3.39
C PRO A 206 22.37 -14.21 4.89
N ASN A 207 22.36 -13.14 5.70
CA ASN A 207 22.46 -13.25 7.15
C ASN A 207 21.27 -14.05 7.72
N ARG A 208 20.04 -13.75 7.26
CA ARG A 208 18.83 -14.43 7.76
C ARG A 208 18.75 -15.88 7.36
N LEU A 209 19.23 -16.24 6.17
CA LEU A 209 19.33 -17.64 5.73
C LEU A 209 20.29 -18.47 6.60
N GLU A 210 21.26 -17.82 7.25
CA GLU A 210 22.16 -18.43 8.24
C GLU A 210 21.62 -18.35 9.68
N GLY A 211 20.37 -17.91 9.86
CA GLY A 211 19.74 -17.79 11.18
C GLY A 211 20.27 -16.64 12.04
N ARG A 212 21.01 -15.69 11.46
CA ARG A 212 21.59 -14.52 12.16
C ARG A 212 21.06 -13.20 11.61
N ARG A 213 21.20 -12.12 12.38
CA ARG A 213 20.91 -10.76 11.90
C ARG A 213 22.21 -10.07 11.50
N GLY A 214 22.16 -9.16 10.54
CA GLY A 214 23.29 -8.28 10.29
C GLY A 214 23.41 -7.18 11.34
N PRO A 215 24.28 -6.19 11.10
CA PRO A 215 24.49 -5.06 11.99
C PRO A 215 23.17 -4.32 12.29
N VAL A 216 22.99 -3.91 13.55
CA VAL A 216 21.86 -3.06 13.92
C VAL A 216 22.05 -1.69 13.27
N MET A 217 21.04 -1.26 12.52
CA MET A 217 21.00 0.06 11.90
C MET A 217 20.10 0.99 12.72
N ASP A 218 20.44 2.28 12.71
CA ASP A 218 19.54 3.33 13.18
C ASP A 218 18.51 3.60 12.09
N VAL A 219 17.34 2.95 12.22
CA VAL A 219 16.25 3.02 11.24
C VAL A 219 15.77 4.45 11.04
N ASP A 220 15.70 5.25 12.12
CA ASP A 220 15.22 6.63 12.05
C ASP A 220 16.23 7.53 11.33
N ALA A 221 17.52 7.35 11.59
CA ALA A 221 18.58 8.07 10.88
C ALA A 221 18.60 7.72 9.39
N GLU A 222 18.45 6.44 9.01
CA GLU A 222 18.39 6.02 7.61
C GLU A 222 17.14 6.55 6.90
N ASN A 223 15.99 6.52 7.58
CA ASN A 223 14.75 7.09 7.07
C ASN A 223 14.89 8.59 6.82
N ALA A 224 15.47 9.34 7.77
CA ALA A 224 15.72 10.76 7.63
C ALA A 224 16.71 11.06 6.48
N ARG A 225 17.76 10.25 6.33
CA ARG A 225 18.73 10.37 5.24
C ARG A 225 18.06 10.18 3.88
N GLU A 226 17.32 9.09 3.68
CA GLU A 226 16.65 8.85 2.40
C GLU A 226 15.55 9.86 2.10
N ALA A 227 14.79 10.30 3.11
CA ALA A 227 13.82 11.37 2.94
C ALA A 227 14.50 12.67 2.49
N ALA A 228 15.62 13.05 3.09
CA ALA A 228 16.40 14.23 2.68
C ALA A 228 16.94 14.09 1.24
N GLU A 229 17.54 12.95 0.89
CA GLU A 229 18.06 12.70 -0.46
C GLU A 229 16.96 12.62 -1.52
N SER A 230 15.74 12.23 -1.17
CA SER A 230 14.61 12.21 -2.11
C SER A 230 14.27 13.59 -2.68
N THR A 231 14.63 14.68 -1.97
CA THR A 231 14.34 16.06 -2.40
C THR A 231 15.08 16.46 -3.67
N SER A 232 16.28 15.92 -3.90
CA SER A 232 17.09 16.21 -5.09
C SER A 232 16.80 15.27 -6.26
N ARG A 233 16.03 14.20 -6.03
CA ARG A 233 15.68 13.21 -7.06
C ARG A 233 14.43 13.61 -7.81
N SER A 234 14.42 13.33 -9.11
CA SER A 234 13.22 13.52 -9.94
C SER A 234 12.14 12.48 -9.58
N ALA A 235 10.89 12.81 -9.84
CA ALA A 235 9.77 11.86 -9.67
C ALA A 235 10.01 10.56 -10.48
N HIS A 236 10.52 10.69 -11.71
CA HIS A 236 10.89 9.57 -12.58
C HIS A 236 11.91 8.62 -11.92
N GLU A 237 12.99 9.18 -11.40
CA GLU A 237 14.05 8.39 -10.75
C GLU A 237 13.51 7.60 -9.55
N ILE A 238 12.64 8.22 -8.74
CA ILE A 238 12.03 7.54 -7.58
C ILE A 238 11.20 6.33 -8.02
N VAL A 239 10.34 6.50 -9.02
CA VAL A 239 9.49 5.40 -9.53
C VAL A 239 10.35 4.30 -10.16
N GLU A 240 11.38 4.66 -10.93
CA GLU A 240 12.33 3.69 -11.50
C GLU A 240 13.07 2.90 -10.41
N ARG A 241 13.56 3.58 -9.37
CA ARG A 241 14.23 2.94 -8.23
C ARG A 241 13.29 1.98 -7.50
N LEU A 242 12.04 2.35 -7.29
CA LEU A 242 11.02 1.50 -6.68
C LEU A 242 10.79 0.22 -7.51
N HIS A 243 10.65 0.33 -8.83
CA HIS A 243 10.52 -0.81 -9.73
C HIS A 243 11.75 -1.72 -9.73
N LYS A 244 12.95 -1.13 -9.81
CA LYS A 244 14.22 -1.88 -9.77
C LYS A 244 14.40 -2.60 -8.45
N ALA A 245 14.08 -1.96 -7.33
CA ALA A 245 14.16 -2.57 -6.01
C ALA A 245 13.21 -3.77 -5.90
N TYR A 246 11.94 -3.64 -6.32
CA TYR A 246 11.02 -4.77 -6.36
C TYR A 246 11.52 -5.92 -7.25
N GLN A 247 12.03 -5.61 -8.45
CA GLN A 247 12.61 -6.63 -9.34
C GLN A 247 13.81 -7.33 -8.68
N GLY A 248 14.67 -6.58 -7.98
CA GLY A 248 15.77 -7.14 -7.21
C GLY A 248 15.29 -8.13 -6.14
N VAL A 249 14.19 -7.86 -5.45
CA VAL A 249 13.60 -8.83 -4.50
C VAL A 249 13.10 -10.08 -5.21
N VAL A 250 12.42 -9.93 -6.35
CA VAL A 250 11.95 -11.06 -7.15
C VAL A 250 13.13 -11.93 -7.59
N ASP A 251 14.22 -11.33 -8.05
CA ASP A 251 15.43 -12.04 -8.48
C ASP A 251 16.09 -12.77 -7.30
N LEU A 252 16.21 -12.11 -6.14
CA LEU A 252 16.74 -12.71 -4.92
C LEU A 252 15.95 -13.96 -4.49
N VAL A 253 14.62 -13.85 -4.43
CA VAL A 253 13.76 -14.98 -4.03
C VAL A 253 13.78 -16.09 -5.09
N THR A 254 13.81 -15.74 -6.37
CA THR A 254 13.91 -16.72 -7.47
C THR A 254 15.21 -17.50 -7.42
N ALA A 255 16.31 -16.88 -6.97
CA ALA A 255 17.61 -17.53 -6.84
C ALA A 255 17.73 -18.48 -5.63
N LEU A 256 16.74 -18.50 -4.73
CA LEU A 256 16.74 -19.41 -3.58
C LEU A 256 16.53 -20.87 -4.04
N PRO A 257 17.19 -21.84 -3.39
CA PRO A 257 16.93 -23.25 -3.66
C PRO A 257 15.47 -23.61 -3.31
N ASP A 258 14.87 -24.53 -4.08
CA ASP A 258 13.53 -25.04 -3.80
C ASP A 258 13.52 -25.99 -2.59
N ARG A 259 13.60 -25.38 -1.42
CA ARG A 259 13.48 -26.00 -0.10
C ARG A 259 12.81 -25.01 0.85
N GLU A 260 12.52 -25.45 2.06
CA GLU A 260 11.98 -24.56 3.08
C GLU A 260 12.96 -23.41 3.37
N ILE A 261 12.40 -22.20 3.39
CA ILE A 261 13.09 -20.96 3.71
C ILE A 261 13.03 -20.78 5.23
N ASP A 262 14.15 -20.39 5.84
CA ASP A 262 14.19 -20.03 7.26
C ASP A 262 13.18 -18.91 7.55
N PHE A 263 12.43 -19.03 8.65
CA PHE A 263 11.39 -18.06 8.99
C PHE A 263 11.93 -16.62 9.15
N LEU A 264 13.17 -16.44 9.62
CA LEU A 264 13.80 -15.12 9.71
C LEU A 264 14.08 -14.50 8.33
N ALA A 265 14.31 -15.33 7.31
CA ALA A 265 14.46 -14.90 5.92
C ALA A 265 13.09 -14.61 5.30
N THR A 266 12.10 -15.50 5.50
CA THR A 266 10.72 -15.24 5.07
C THR A 266 10.22 -13.92 5.64
N ARG A 267 10.27 -13.71 6.97
CA ARG A 267 9.76 -12.48 7.59
C ARG A 267 10.47 -11.22 7.09
N LEU A 268 11.76 -11.33 6.74
CA LEU A 268 12.52 -10.19 6.25
C LEU A 268 11.95 -9.76 4.90
N VAL A 269 11.76 -10.71 3.98
CA VAL A 269 11.14 -10.42 2.68
C VAL A 269 9.72 -9.87 2.87
N VAL A 270 8.91 -10.49 3.74
CA VAL A 270 7.56 -10.00 4.07
C VAL A 270 7.56 -8.54 4.53
N GLY A 271 8.40 -8.25 5.53
CA GLY A 271 8.48 -6.95 6.19
C GLY A 271 8.86 -5.83 5.24
N GLU A 272 9.81 -6.08 4.34
CA GLU A 272 10.28 -5.07 3.38
C GLU A 272 9.47 -5.02 2.08
N THR A 273 8.50 -5.92 1.89
CA THR A 273 7.65 -5.95 0.69
C THR A 273 6.18 -5.80 1.01
N TYR A 274 5.39 -6.87 1.01
CA TYR A 274 3.94 -6.76 1.02
C TYR A 274 3.36 -6.27 2.34
N GLU A 275 4.04 -6.46 3.47
CA GLU A 275 3.67 -5.76 4.70
C GLU A 275 3.93 -4.25 4.57
N HIS A 276 5.08 -3.88 3.98
CA HIS A 276 5.46 -2.49 3.73
C HIS A 276 4.51 -1.78 2.76
N PHE A 277 4.18 -2.43 1.63
CA PHE A 277 3.23 -1.92 0.64
C PHE A 277 1.87 -1.67 1.30
N ALA A 278 1.41 -2.60 2.13
CA ALA A 278 0.12 -2.48 2.80
C ALA A 278 0.06 -1.34 3.83
N LYS A 279 1.20 -0.95 4.42
CA LYS A 279 1.31 0.23 5.30
C LYS A 279 1.09 1.52 4.51
N HIS A 280 1.78 1.66 3.37
CA HIS A 280 1.74 2.89 2.56
C HIS A 280 0.60 2.95 1.54
N GLN A 281 -0.08 1.83 1.26
CA GLN A 281 -1.21 1.79 0.33
C GLN A 281 -2.28 2.83 0.68
N GLY A 282 -2.60 2.99 1.98
CA GLY A 282 -3.60 3.94 2.42
C GLY A 282 -3.22 5.40 2.20
N GLU A 283 -1.92 5.72 2.18
CA GLU A 283 -1.44 7.07 1.86
C GLU A 283 -1.64 7.36 0.38
N ILE A 284 -1.30 6.42 -0.51
CA ILE A 284 -1.50 6.56 -1.95
C ILE A 284 -3.00 6.66 -2.27
N ASP A 285 -3.81 5.76 -1.71
CA ASP A 285 -5.26 5.71 -1.93
C ASP A 285 -5.99 6.97 -1.45
N ALA A 286 -5.40 7.70 -0.50
CA ALA A 286 -5.93 8.98 -0.01
C ALA A 286 -5.69 10.14 -0.99
N ALA A 287 -4.67 10.06 -1.84
CA ALA A 287 -4.37 11.08 -2.85
C ALA A 287 -4.94 10.79 -4.24
N LEU A 288 -5.52 9.60 -4.46
CA LEU A 288 -6.20 9.27 -5.71
C LEU A 288 -7.53 10.04 -5.80
N PRO A 289 -7.82 10.70 -6.94
CA PRO A 289 -9.09 11.36 -7.15
C PRO A 289 -10.25 10.34 -7.15
N ARG A 290 -11.36 10.67 -6.47
CA ARG A 290 -12.54 9.78 -6.36
C ARG A 290 -13.79 10.37 -6.97
N THR A 291 -13.95 11.67 -6.84
CA THR A 291 -15.12 12.41 -7.34
C THR A 291 -14.79 13.14 -8.64
N ALA A 292 -15.84 13.52 -9.39
CA ALA A 292 -15.68 14.37 -10.58
C ALA A 292 -14.91 15.67 -10.27
N ALA A 293 -15.13 16.25 -9.09
CA ALA A 293 -14.43 17.45 -8.65
C ALA A 293 -12.93 17.20 -8.45
N ASP A 294 -12.56 16.10 -7.82
CA ASP A 294 -11.14 15.72 -7.61
C ASP A 294 -10.44 15.51 -8.96
N PHE A 295 -11.09 14.81 -9.89
CA PHE A 295 -10.55 14.56 -11.22
C PHE A 295 -10.37 15.86 -12.00
N VAL A 296 -11.35 16.78 -11.99
CA VAL A 296 -11.20 18.10 -12.62
C VAL A 296 -10.05 18.87 -11.99
N GLY A 297 -9.92 18.85 -10.66
CA GLY A 297 -8.80 19.49 -9.96
C GLY A 297 -7.45 18.95 -10.41
N ARG A 298 -7.31 17.62 -10.50
CA ARG A 298 -6.08 16.96 -10.99
C ARG A 298 -5.80 17.29 -12.46
N ILE A 299 -6.82 17.21 -13.32
CA ILE A 299 -6.73 17.56 -14.74
C ILE A 299 -6.24 19.01 -14.88
N GLU A 300 -6.85 19.96 -14.17
CA GLU A 300 -6.47 21.36 -14.26
C GLU A 300 -5.05 21.64 -13.75
N LYS A 301 -4.61 20.94 -12.69
CA LYS A 301 -3.26 21.08 -12.11
C LYS A 301 -2.19 20.77 -13.16
N VAL A 302 -2.38 19.71 -13.93
CA VAL A 302 -1.42 19.25 -14.95
C VAL A 302 -1.63 19.95 -16.29
N TRP A 303 -2.87 20.24 -16.68
CA TRP A 303 -3.18 20.91 -17.95
C TRP A 303 -2.57 22.31 -18.04
N LYS A 304 -2.63 23.10 -16.96
CA LYS A 304 -2.16 24.49 -16.96
C LYS A 304 -0.70 24.64 -17.39
N PRO A 305 0.28 23.94 -16.79
CA PRO A 305 1.67 24.01 -17.24
C PRO A 305 1.87 23.43 -18.65
N PHE A 306 1.22 22.29 -18.97
CA PHE A 306 1.27 21.70 -20.32
C PHE A 306 0.86 22.72 -21.39
N ARG A 307 -0.33 23.31 -21.23
CA ARG A 307 -0.90 24.27 -22.18
C ARG A 307 -0.10 25.57 -22.24
N ALA A 308 0.46 26.01 -21.11
CA ALA A 308 1.33 27.20 -21.05
C ALA A 308 2.61 27.00 -21.86
N ALA A 309 3.28 25.85 -21.74
CA ALA A 309 4.48 25.55 -22.53
C ALA A 309 4.19 25.51 -24.04
N ILE A 310 3.06 24.92 -24.43
CA ILE A 310 2.59 24.95 -25.84
C ILE A 310 2.34 26.39 -26.31
N ARG A 311 1.74 27.25 -25.47
CA ARG A 311 1.48 28.65 -25.79
C ARG A 311 2.78 29.46 -25.97
N GLU A 312 3.75 29.26 -25.09
CA GLU A 312 5.03 30.01 -25.09
C GLU A 312 5.87 29.77 -26.35
N ARG A 313 5.76 28.59 -26.97
CA ARG A 313 6.39 28.28 -28.26
C ARG A 313 5.87 29.15 -29.40
N GLY A 314 4.63 29.62 -29.29
CA GLY A 314 3.95 30.36 -30.34
C GLY A 314 3.76 29.55 -31.63
N ARG A 315 3.13 30.17 -32.62
CA ARG A 315 2.78 29.51 -33.88
C ARG A 315 3.98 28.94 -34.64
N ALA A 316 5.08 29.71 -34.68
CA ALA A 316 6.28 29.31 -35.40
C ALA A 316 6.96 28.10 -34.74
N GLY A 317 6.99 28.07 -33.40
CA GLY A 317 7.61 26.99 -32.64
C GLY A 317 6.86 25.66 -32.73
N LEU A 318 5.57 25.65 -33.11
CA LEU A 318 4.83 24.39 -33.27
C LEU A 318 5.34 23.51 -34.41
N GLY A 319 6.03 24.08 -35.40
CA GLY A 319 6.67 23.31 -36.48
C GLY A 319 8.03 22.75 -36.10
N GLU A 320 8.59 23.11 -34.95
CA GLU A 320 9.90 22.64 -34.51
C GLU A 320 9.84 21.17 -34.04
N PRO A 321 10.94 20.42 -34.19
CA PRO A 321 11.00 19.05 -33.73
C PRO A 321 11.05 18.96 -32.20
N THR A 322 10.36 17.97 -31.66
CA THR A 322 10.52 17.47 -30.30
C THR A 322 11.73 16.51 -30.22
N PRO A 323 12.25 16.21 -29.02
CA PRO A 323 13.29 15.18 -28.86
C PRO A 323 12.88 13.79 -29.36
N SER A 324 11.58 13.49 -29.41
CA SER A 324 11.01 12.23 -29.90
C SER A 324 10.92 12.16 -31.44
N GLY A 325 11.23 13.26 -32.16
CA GLY A 325 11.25 13.31 -33.62
C GLY A 325 9.92 13.72 -34.28
N TRP A 326 8.89 13.99 -33.48
CA TRP A 326 7.65 14.66 -33.90
C TRP A 326 7.84 16.17 -34.03
N THR A 327 6.92 16.88 -34.67
CA THR A 327 6.79 18.33 -34.42
C THR A 327 5.97 18.58 -33.17
N TYR A 328 6.11 19.76 -32.53
CA TYR A 328 5.20 20.10 -31.42
C TYR A 328 3.73 20.17 -31.85
N LYS A 329 3.44 20.43 -33.13
CA LYS A 329 2.10 20.32 -33.70
C LYS A 329 1.59 18.88 -33.66
N ASP A 330 2.45 17.91 -34.00
CA ASP A 330 2.10 16.48 -33.97
C ASP A 330 1.84 16.02 -32.52
N LEU A 331 2.65 16.49 -31.56
CA LEU A 331 2.42 16.26 -30.12
C LEU A 331 1.05 16.79 -29.69
N VAL A 332 0.68 18.00 -30.12
CA VAL A 332 -0.64 18.59 -29.83
C VAL A 332 -1.77 17.77 -30.47
N ALA A 333 -1.65 17.37 -31.73
CA ALA A 333 -2.63 16.54 -32.43
C ALA A 333 -2.84 15.19 -31.73
N HIS A 334 -1.75 14.56 -31.31
CA HIS A 334 -1.75 13.34 -30.52
C HIS A 334 -2.44 13.52 -29.16
N ALA A 335 -2.11 14.57 -28.41
CA ALA A 335 -2.74 14.87 -27.13
C ALA A 335 -4.25 15.15 -27.28
N ALA A 336 -4.65 15.89 -28.31
CA ALA A 336 -6.05 16.12 -28.65
C ALA A 336 -6.78 14.80 -28.94
N GLY A 337 -6.21 13.92 -29.78
CA GLY A 337 -6.79 12.63 -30.11
C GLY A 337 -7.07 11.74 -28.88
N TRP A 338 -6.16 11.69 -27.91
CA TRP A 338 -6.38 10.94 -26.67
C TRP A 338 -7.48 11.57 -25.80
N MET A 339 -7.57 12.89 -25.74
CA MET A 339 -8.68 13.55 -25.04
C MET A 339 -10.03 13.30 -25.74
N GLU A 340 -10.07 13.27 -27.07
CA GLU A 340 -11.28 12.90 -27.80
C GLU A 340 -11.69 11.46 -27.54
N GLN A 341 -10.71 10.55 -27.50
CA GLN A 341 -10.96 9.14 -27.17
C GLN A 341 -11.62 9.03 -25.79
N THR A 342 -11.07 9.69 -24.76
CA THR A 342 -11.66 9.62 -23.41
C THR A 342 -13.08 10.18 -23.37
N VAL A 343 -13.33 11.30 -24.05
CA VAL A 343 -14.66 11.91 -24.14
C VAL A 343 -15.64 10.97 -24.83
N ARG A 344 -15.24 10.35 -25.95
CA ARG A 344 -16.05 9.36 -26.66
C ARG A 344 -16.40 8.20 -25.75
N GLU A 345 -15.41 7.60 -25.07
CA GLU A 345 -15.64 6.44 -24.21
C GLU A 345 -16.62 6.76 -23.07
N MET A 346 -16.48 7.91 -22.43
CA MET A 346 -17.40 8.35 -21.38
C MET A 346 -18.82 8.59 -21.90
N GLN A 347 -18.98 9.23 -23.06
CA GLN A 347 -20.29 9.55 -23.63
C GLN A 347 -21.02 8.33 -24.18
N THR A 348 -20.27 7.37 -24.73
CA THR A 348 -20.84 6.15 -25.33
C THR A 348 -20.93 4.99 -24.33
N ASN A 349 -20.23 5.07 -23.19
CA ASN A 349 -20.04 3.98 -22.24
C ASN A 349 -19.36 2.73 -22.89
N GLU A 350 -18.65 2.92 -24.00
CA GLU A 350 -17.90 1.91 -24.74
C GLU A 350 -16.38 2.11 -24.53
N PHE A 351 -15.84 1.50 -23.48
CA PHE A 351 -14.42 1.63 -23.12
C PHE A 351 -13.55 0.67 -23.91
N ARG A 352 -12.45 1.18 -24.49
CA ARG A 352 -11.47 0.32 -25.16
C ARG A 352 -10.56 -0.32 -24.12
N THR A 353 -10.63 -1.64 -24.04
CA THR A 353 -9.74 -2.45 -23.18
C THR A 353 -8.58 -3.02 -23.99
N GLY A 354 -7.44 -3.28 -23.33
CA GLY A 354 -6.37 -4.08 -23.92
C GLY A 354 -5.46 -3.34 -24.89
N TRP A 355 -5.21 -2.04 -24.65
CA TRP A 355 -4.17 -1.31 -25.36
C TRP A 355 -2.82 -2.03 -25.27
N THR A 356 -2.27 -2.35 -26.44
CA THR A 356 -0.89 -2.85 -26.61
C THR A 356 -0.01 -1.73 -27.16
N ALA A 357 1.31 -1.87 -27.00
CA ALA A 357 2.26 -0.92 -27.58
C ALA A 357 2.01 -0.68 -29.08
N THR A 358 1.70 -1.75 -29.83
CA THR A 358 1.35 -1.67 -31.26
C THR A 358 0.09 -0.85 -31.49
N THR A 359 -1.00 -1.14 -30.77
CA THR A 359 -2.27 -0.42 -30.99
C THR A 359 -2.23 1.03 -30.51
N ILE A 360 -1.42 1.33 -29.49
CA ILE A 360 -1.14 2.70 -29.03
C ILE A 360 -0.40 3.45 -30.15
N GLN A 361 0.64 2.84 -30.72
CA GLN A 361 1.40 3.43 -31.81
C GLN A 361 0.50 3.70 -33.04
N GLU A 362 -0.32 2.73 -33.44
CA GLU A 362 -1.29 2.90 -34.54
C GLU A 362 -2.27 4.05 -34.29
N PHE A 363 -2.72 4.21 -33.04
CA PHE A 363 -3.58 5.32 -32.64
C PHE A 363 -2.85 6.66 -32.75
N ASN A 364 -1.65 6.75 -32.19
CA ASN A 364 -0.82 7.96 -32.22
C ASN A 364 -0.56 8.42 -33.66
N GLU A 365 -0.14 7.50 -34.53
CA GLU A 365 0.10 7.82 -35.93
C GLU A 365 -1.17 8.26 -36.66
N ARG A 366 -2.33 7.66 -36.34
CA ARG A 366 -3.60 8.08 -36.92
C ARG A 366 -3.96 9.49 -36.46
N SER A 367 -3.79 9.80 -35.17
CA SER A 367 -4.03 11.12 -34.62
C SER A 367 -3.13 12.17 -35.27
N VAL A 368 -1.86 11.87 -35.54
CA VAL A 368 -0.99 12.80 -36.29
C VAL A 368 -1.46 12.94 -37.74
N ARG A 369 -1.62 11.83 -38.47
CA ARG A 369 -1.99 11.83 -39.90
C ARG A 369 -3.30 12.58 -40.18
N THR A 370 -4.30 12.47 -39.31
CA THR A 370 -5.59 13.16 -39.51
C THR A 370 -5.48 14.67 -39.37
N HIS A 371 -4.38 15.18 -38.80
CA HIS A 371 -4.11 16.60 -38.59
C HIS A 371 -2.96 17.14 -39.47
N ASP A 372 -2.47 16.38 -40.44
CA ASP A 372 -1.38 16.78 -41.34
C ASP A 372 -1.68 18.13 -42.02
N LEU A 373 -2.92 18.31 -42.47
CA LEU A 373 -3.41 19.52 -43.14
C LEU A 373 -3.91 20.61 -42.19
N VAL A 374 -3.99 20.33 -40.88
CA VAL A 374 -4.43 21.30 -39.88
C VAL A 374 -3.27 22.24 -39.57
N GLY A 375 -3.53 23.55 -39.73
CA GLY A 375 -2.57 24.60 -39.43
C GLY A 375 -2.36 24.75 -37.91
N ALA A 376 -1.21 25.29 -37.52
CA ALA A 376 -0.82 25.47 -36.12
C ALA A 376 -1.86 26.21 -35.26
N GLU A 377 -2.51 27.27 -35.77
CA GLU A 377 -3.56 28.00 -35.04
C GLU A 377 -4.82 27.13 -34.83
N ALA A 378 -5.31 26.50 -35.91
CA ALA A 378 -6.46 25.61 -35.85
C ALA A 378 -6.23 24.42 -34.91
N MET A 379 -5.00 23.89 -34.89
CA MET A 379 -4.63 22.78 -34.00
C MET A 379 -4.72 23.17 -32.52
N ILE A 380 -4.37 24.42 -32.20
CA ILE A 380 -4.49 24.96 -30.84
C ILE A 380 -5.95 25.21 -30.46
N ASP A 381 -6.76 25.74 -31.38
CA ASP A 381 -8.20 25.95 -31.14
C ASP A 381 -8.93 24.62 -30.90
N GLU A 382 -8.56 23.58 -31.65
CA GLU A 382 -9.05 22.23 -31.49
C GLU A 382 -8.63 21.64 -30.13
N LEU A 383 -7.35 21.75 -29.77
CA LEU A 383 -6.84 21.35 -28.45
C LEU A 383 -7.67 21.97 -27.30
N ASP A 384 -7.90 23.29 -27.34
CA ASP A 384 -8.65 24.02 -26.31
C ASP A 384 -10.15 23.68 -26.31
N THR A 385 -10.70 23.32 -27.48
CA THR A 385 -12.10 22.88 -27.61
C THR A 385 -12.31 21.49 -27.04
N VAL A 386 -11.43 20.54 -27.37
CA VAL A 386 -11.47 19.18 -26.84
C VAL A 386 -11.25 19.19 -25.33
N TYR A 387 -10.32 20.01 -24.82
CA TYR A 387 -10.11 20.18 -23.38
C TYR A 387 -11.37 20.68 -22.65
N ARG A 388 -12.04 21.71 -23.17
CA ARG A 388 -13.31 22.20 -22.57
C ARG A 388 -14.36 21.10 -22.52
N ARG A 389 -14.50 20.35 -23.62
CA ARG A 389 -15.45 19.23 -23.71
C ARG A 389 -15.11 18.11 -22.73
N LEU A 390 -13.82 17.81 -22.54
CA LEU A 390 -13.34 16.88 -21.52
C LEU A 390 -13.79 17.32 -20.13
N VAL A 391 -13.47 18.56 -19.73
CA VAL A 391 -13.81 19.08 -18.40
C VAL A 391 -15.34 19.10 -18.19
N GLU A 392 -16.12 19.51 -19.18
CA GLU A 392 -17.58 19.46 -19.14
C GLU A 392 -18.11 18.03 -18.97
N THR A 393 -17.53 17.07 -19.71
CA THR A 393 -17.92 15.65 -19.62
C THR A 393 -17.64 15.09 -18.22
N VAL A 394 -16.47 15.40 -17.64
CA VAL A 394 -16.11 14.95 -16.28
C VAL A 394 -17.01 15.61 -15.24
N ARG A 395 -17.27 16.91 -15.33
CA ARG A 395 -18.22 17.61 -14.43
C ARG A 395 -19.63 17.04 -14.52
N GLY A 396 -20.02 16.51 -15.68
CA GLY A 396 -21.31 15.87 -15.91
C GLY A 396 -21.51 14.52 -15.21
N LEU A 397 -20.47 13.93 -14.62
CA LEU A 397 -20.56 12.61 -13.95
C LEU A 397 -21.31 12.63 -12.60
N GLY A 398 -21.61 13.83 -12.07
CA GLY A 398 -22.34 14.00 -10.81
C GLY A 398 -21.43 14.12 -9.59
N VAL A 399 -22.04 14.08 -8.40
CA VAL A 399 -21.36 14.35 -7.10
C VAL A 399 -20.88 13.09 -6.37
N GLY A 400 -21.12 11.91 -6.92
CA GLY A 400 -20.73 10.63 -6.33
C GLY A 400 -19.30 10.20 -6.69
N GLU A 401 -18.93 8.99 -6.27
CA GLU A 401 -17.74 8.32 -6.76
C GLU A 401 -17.85 8.08 -8.27
N VAL A 402 -16.75 8.33 -8.98
CA VAL A 402 -16.66 8.10 -10.42
C VAL A 402 -16.57 6.60 -10.69
N ASP A 403 -17.30 6.13 -11.73
CA ASP A 403 -17.26 4.73 -12.18
C ASP A 403 -15.82 4.25 -12.39
N ASP A 404 -15.51 3.06 -11.86
CA ASP A 404 -14.15 2.55 -11.80
C ASP A 404 -13.52 2.37 -13.19
N ARG A 405 -14.33 2.15 -14.25
CA ARG A 405 -13.84 2.11 -15.63
C ARG A 405 -13.29 3.47 -16.05
N ILE A 406 -14.02 4.55 -15.76
CA ILE A 406 -13.58 5.93 -16.03
C ILE A 406 -12.36 6.27 -15.18
N ALA A 407 -12.43 6.01 -13.87
CA ALA A 407 -11.34 6.29 -12.93
C ALA A 407 -10.05 5.53 -13.29
N SER A 408 -10.17 4.39 -13.96
CA SER A 408 -9.05 3.57 -14.40
C SER A 408 -8.45 3.96 -15.76
N SER A 409 -9.23 4.49 -16.70
CA SER A 409 -8.80 4.76 -18.08
C SER A 409 -8.48 6.22 -18.33
N MET A 410 -9.36 7.15 -17.90
CA MET A 410 -9.24 8.58 -18.18
C MET A 410 -7.90 9.20 -17.76
N PRO A 411 -7.30 8.84 -16.61
CA PRO A 411 -5.98 9.34 -16.23
C PRO A 411 -4.91 9.14 -17.31
N TYR A 412 -4.88 7.95 -17.93
CA TYR A 412 -3.92 7.57 -18.97
C TYR A 412 -4.17 8.25 -20.32
N TYR A 413 -5.30 8.94 -20.50
CA TYR A 413 -5.58 9.73 -21.70
C TYR A 413 -5.47 11.23 -21.46
N THR A 414 -5.23 11.64 -20.21
CA THR A 414 -5.27 13.04 -19.77
C THR A 414 -4.02 13.37 -18.97
N TYR A 415 -4.15 13.59 -17.66
CA TYR A 415 -3.08 14.16 -16.85
C TYR A 415 -1.84 13.25 -16.76
N LEU A 416 -1.97 11.92 -16.64
CA LEU A 416 -0.80 11.04 -16.64
C LEU A 416 -0.08 11.07 -17.99
N HIS A 417 -0.84 11.16 -19.08
CA HIS A 417 -0.30 11.20 -20.42
C HIS A 417 0.40 12.54 -20.72
N TRP A 418 -0.15 13.66 -20.28
CA TRP A 418 0.50 14.96 -20.47
C TRP A 418 1.83 15.05 -19.70
N GLU A 419 1.90 14.47 -18.50
CA GLU A 419 3.13 14.40 -17.71
C GLU A 419 4.27 13.71 -18.46
N GLU A 420 3.99 12.68 -19.27
CA GLU A 420 5.01 11.99 -20.08
C GLU A 420 5.72 12.96 -21.05
N HIS A 421 5.04 14.01 -21.49
CA HIS A 421 5.57 15.02 -22.39
C HIS A 421 6.20 16.24 -21.69
N PHE A 422 6.19 16.30 -20.36
CA PHE A 422 6.73 17.46 -19.63
C PHE A 422 8.22 17.68 -19.92
N ALA A 423 9.01 16.59 -20.00
CA ALA A 423 10.41 16.68 -20.37
C ALA A 423 10.62 17.24 -21.79
N GLU A 424 9.82 16.81 -22.77
CA GLU A 424 9.84 17.34 -24.15
C GLU A 424 9.43 18.83 -24.19
N LEU A 425 8.62 19.26 -23.24
CA LEU A 425 8.14 20.64 -23.10
C LEU A 425 9.02 21.50 -22.18
N GLY A 426 10.07 20.94 -21.57
CA GLY A 426 10.94 21.66 -20.64
C GLY A 426 10.30 21.96 -19.27
N ILE A 427 9.26 21.23 -18.90
CA ILE A 427 8.57 21.35 -17.61
C ILE A 427 9.22 20.37 -16.60
N PRO A 428 9.70 20.83 -15.43
CA PRO A 428 10.32 19.96 -14.43
C PRO A 428 9.29 19.11 -13.64
N LEU A 429 9.69 17.92 -13.19
CA LEU A 429 8.91 16.97 -12.38
C LEU A 429 9.69 16.44 -11.15
#